data_AF-A0A966JBP5-F1
#
_entry.id   AF-A0A966JBP5-F1
#
_cell.length_a   1.000
_cell.length_b   1.000
_cell.length_c   1.000
_cell.angle_alpha   90.00
_cell.angle_beta   90.00
_cell.angle_gamma   90.00
#
_symmetry.space_group_name_H-M   'P 1'
#
loop_
_entity.id
_entity.type
_entity.pdbx_description
1 polymer ?
#
loop_
_entity_poly.entity_id
_entity_poly.type
_entity_poly.pdbx_seq_one_letter_code
_entity_poly.pdbx_strand_id
1 'polypeptide(L)'
;DLDPRQKEIFLNVNSTPLWYTGIDGKPAPRTYDLVSVILHEIAHGLGFLSNAEYDRFFGTGYMFQPTPFDAYVQLPDGRTFTDFCSRSADLGKAMLGPLFWSGESGVAANNGLKPKLYTPNPYQEGSSITHLDEDTFANSIINSAMTPNLEPGEVFRTPGPIALGMISDMLKAPPLRSATGLPAKPVNVRALVGDRYALLKFDSPNCSRVDRVKSYTVTISPTGESRTFDSSPIRINGLTNGRSYKFTLVAENDKGTSEPVESNSIKPQRSGSVTTIDPFSRVSNLAGITYRGNQTIVYGDEATRSLKIATNSGNRWRISTARKGVDVGPISLCKSGSG
;
A
#
# COMPACT_ATOMS: atom_id res chain seq x y z
N ASP A 1 2.54 10.71 -20.30
CA ASP A 1 2.74 11.67 -19.21
C ASP A 1 1.37 11.97 -18.60
N LEU A 2 1.17 11.57 -17.35
CA LEU A 2 -0.11 11.69 -16.64
C LEU A 2 -0.20 12.97 -15.80
N ASP A 3 0.92 13.63 -15.49
CA ASP A 3 0.98 14.97 -14.89
C ASP A 3 2.29 15.67 -15.30
N PRO A 4 2.27 16.51 -16.36
CA PRO A 4 3.47 17.15 -16.90
C PRO A 4 4.22 18.10 -15.96
N ARG A 5 3.69 18.32 -14.75
CA ARG A 5 4.28 19.16 -13.71
C ARG A 5 5.06 18.35 -12.68
N GLN A 6 4.87 17.03 -12.66
CA GLN A 6 5.63 16.11 -11.83
C GLN A 6 6.80 15.59 -12.66
N LYS A 7 7.98 15.45 -12.05
CA LYS A 7 9.09 14.73 -12.70
C LYS A 7 8.93 13.27 -12.34
N GLU A 8 8.98 12.38 -13.34
CA GLU A 8 8.82 10.93 -13.13
C GLU A 8 10.13 10.26 -12.67
N ILE A 9 11.27 10.71 -13.19
CA ILE A 9 12.59 10.12 -12.91
C ILE A 9 13.49 11.17 -12.27
N PHE A 10 14.00 10.84 -11.09
CA PHE A 10 15.04 11.60 -10.40
C PHE A 10 16.31 10.76 -10.37
N LEU A 11 17.40 11.29 -10.92
CA LEU A 11 18.68 10.61 -10.99
C LEU A 11 19.74 11.45 -10.27
N ASN A 12 20.36 10.87 -9.24
CA ASN A 12 21.45 11.47 -8.50
C ASN A 12 22.72 10.63 -8.68
N VAL A 13 23.74 11.21 -9.32
CA VAL A 13 25.03 10.54 -9.52
C VAL A 13 26.05 11.05 -8.52
N ASN A 14 26.72 10.14 -7.82
CA ASN A 14 27.82 10.49 -6.94
C ASN A 14 29.04 10.97 -7.75
N SER A 15 29.71 12.03 -7.32
CA SER A 15 30.92 12.56 -7.97
C SER A 15 32.21 11.81 -7.63
N THR A 16 32.18 10.84 -6.71
CA THR A 16 33.40 10.13 -6.25
C THR A 16 34.02 9.13 -7.24
N PRO A 17 33.26 8.39 -8.08
CA PRO A 17 33.88 7.49 -9.05
C PRO A 17 34.70 8.23 -10.12
N LEU A 18 35.67 7.54 -10.72
CA LEU A 18 36.43 8.07 -11.86
C LEU A 18 35.55 8.03 -13.12
N TRP A 19 34.78 9.09 -13.33
CA TRP A 19 33.86 9.18 -14.45
C TRP A 19 34.56 9.49 -15.77
N TYR A 20 34.20 8.72 -16.79
CA TYR A 20 34.36 9.12 -18.18
C TYR A 20 33.09 9.84 -18.64
N THR A 21 33.21 11.14 -18.93
CA THR A 21 32.08 12.00 -19.32
C THR A 21 31.97 12.21 -20.82
N GLY A 22 32.88 11.61 -21.62
CA GLY A 22 32.82 11.68 -23.07
C GLY A 22 31.68 10.82 -23.64
N ILE A 23 31.15 11.23 -24.79
CA ILE A 23 30.02 10.54 -25.44
C ILE A 23 30.46 9.59 -26.57
N ASP A 24 31.75 9.53 -26.88
CA ASP A 24 32.32 8.72 -27.97
C ASP A 24 32.49 7.23 -27.63
N GLY A 25 32.24 6.83 -26.38
CA GLY A 25 32.36 5.45 -25.92
C GLY A 25 33.78 4.93 -25.81
N LYS A 26 34.76 5.80 -25.50
CA LYS A 26 36.17 5.42 -25.33
C LYS A 26 36.71 5.76 -23.94
N PRO A 27 36.12 5.22 -22.86
CA PRO A 27 36.65 5.40 -21.51
C PRO A 27 38.06 4.83 -21.40
N ALA A 28 38.86 5.41 -20.50
CA ALA A 28 40.12 4.79 -20.11
C ALA A 28 39.83 3.50 -19.31
N PRO A 29 40.76 2.52 -19.27
CA PRO A 29 40.52 1.22 -18.61
C PRO A 29 40.18 1.25 -17.11
N ARG A 30 40.30 2.41 -16.44
CA ARG A 30 39.99 2.58 -15.01
C ARG A 30 38.86 3.57 -14.74
N THR A 31 38.19 4.06 -15.79
CA THR A 31 37.09 5.00 -15.68
C THR A 31 35.77 4.32 -15.99
N TYR A 32 34.71 4.71 -15.30
CA TYR A 32 33.36 4.26 -15.57
C TYR A 32 32.70 5.17 -16.60
N ASP A 33 32.10 4.60 -17.63
CA ASP A 33 31.38 5.36 -18.64
C ASP A 33 30.07 5.91 -18.08
N LEU A 34 29.98 7.23 -17.93
CA LEU A 34 28.83 7.87 -17.32
C LEU A 34 27.56 7.67 -18.16
N VAL A 35 27.66 7.67 -19.49
CA VAL A 35 26.50 7.47 -20.37
C VAL A 35 25.90 6.08 -20.16
N SER A 36 26.74 5.06 -20.02
CA SER A 36 26.32 3.69 -19.70
C SER A 36 25.63 3.60 -18.34
N VAL A 37 26.22 4.17 -17.28
CA VAL A 37 25.55 4.21 -15.96
C VAL A 37 24.21 4.92 -16.04
N ILE A 38 24.15 6.10 -16.65
CA ILE A 38 22.89 6.84 -16.76
C ILE A 38 21.82 6.03 -17.52
N LEU A 39 22.19 5.34 -18.59
CA LEU A 39 21.25 4.52 -19.35
C LEU A 39 20.68 3.37 -18.51
N HIS A 40 21.53 2.73 -17.70
CA HIS A 40 21.13 1.69 -16.75
C HIS A 40 20.16 2.24 -15.69
N GLU A 41 20.50 3.37 -15.06
CA GLU A 41 19.64 4.00 -14.04
C GLU A 41 18.29 4.48 -14.61
N ILE A 42 18.26 4.94 -15.87
CA ILE A 42 17.00 5.29 -16.54
C ILE A 42 16.10 4.06 -16.67
N ALA A 43 16.64 2.88 -16.95
CA ALA A 43 15.83 1.66 -17.04
C ALA A 43 15.17 1.31 -15.69
N HIS A 44 15.88 1.49 -14.57
CA HIS A 44 15.27 1.39 -13.23
C HIS A 44 14.17 2.42 -13.04
N GLY A 45 14.39 3.68 -13.45
CA GLY A 45 13.38 4.74 -13.42
C GLY A 45 12.14 4.44 -14.28
N LEU A 46 12.30 3.63 -15.33
CA LEU A 46 11.21 3.14 -16.18
C LEU A 46 10.52 1.88 -15.62
N GLY A 47 10.90 1.42 -14.43
CA GLY A 47 10.25 0.32 -13.73
C GLY A 47 10.94 -1.04 -13.87
N PHE A 48 12.17 -1.10 -14.40
CA PHE A 48 13.00 -2.31 -14.36
C PHE A 48 13.49 -2.55 -12.92
N LEU A 49 12.58 -2.82 -12.00
CA LEU A 49 12.86 -2.89 -10.57
C LEU A 49 11.77 -3.70 -9.88
N SER A 50 12.18 -4.61 -9.00
CA SER A 50 11.32 -5.28 -8.02
C SER A 50 11.40 -4.55 -6.67
N ASN A 51 10.26 -4.41 -5.99
CA ASN A 51 10.19 -3.93 -4.60
C ASN A 51 10.19 -5.10 -3.58
N ALA A 52 10.67 -6.28 -3.99
CA ALA A 52 10.77 -7.43 -3.12
C ALA A 52 11.98 -7.29 -2.18
N GLU A 53 11.75 -7.33 -0.88
CA GLU A 53 12.80 -7.25 0.13
C GLU A 53 13.01 -8.61 0.79
N TYR A 54 14.27 -8.98 1.06
CA TYR A 54 14.62 -10.23 1.73
C TYR A 54 15.21 -9.95 3.11
N ASP A 55 14.55 -10.46 4.14
CA ASP A 55 15.04 -10.42 5.51
C ASP A 55 15.89 -11.65 5.79
N ARG A 56 17.20 -11.44 5.90
CA ARG A 56 18.19 -12.50 6.13
C ARG A 56 18.09 -13.11 7.52
N PHE A 57 17.58 -12.38 8.51
CA PHE A 57 17.50 -12.87 9.89
C PHE A 57 16.39 -13.90 10.05
N PHE A 58 15.22 -13.63 9.47
CA PHE A 58 14.07 -14.55 9.53
C PHE A 58 13.96 -15.46 8.30
N GLY A 59 14.74 -15.22 7.24
CA GLY A 59 14.65 -15.94 5.97
C GLY A 59 13.32 -15.70 5.24
N THR A 60 12.73 -14.51 5.42
CA THR A 60 11.40 -14.16 4.93
C THR A 60 11.47 -13.10 3.84
N GLY A 61 10.67 -13.26 2.77
CA GLY A 61 10.51 -12.25 1.73
C GLY A 61 9.31 -11.34 1.98
N TYR A 62 9.43 -10.07 1.63
CA TYR A 62 8.43 -9.01 1.81
C TYR A 62 8.12 -8.35 0.48
N MET A 63 6.83 -8.12 0.20
CA MET A 63 6.39 -7.48 -1.05
C MET A 63 5.01 -6.83 -0.86
N PHE A 64 4.99 -5.62 -0.31
CA PHE A 64 3.74 -4.89 -0.04
C PHE A 64 3.23 -4.11 -1.26
N GLN A 65 4.15 -3.62 -2.10
CA GLN A 65 3.84 -2.82 -3.28
C GLN A 65 4.52 -3.43 -4.51
N PRO A 66 3.95 -4.52 -5.07
CA PRO A 66 4.51 -5.13 -6.26
C PRO A 66 4.50 -4.14 -7.42
N THR A 67 5.58 -4.16 -8.17
CA THR A 67 5.78 -3.40 -9.41
C THR A 67 5.25 -4.20 -10.62
N PRO A 68 5.09 -3.57 -11.80
CA PRO A 68 4.86 -4.31 -13.04
C PRO A 68 5.93 -5.39 -13.31
N PHE A 69 7.18 -5.16 -12.90
CA PHE A 69 8.27 -6.13 -13.02
C PHE A 69 7.97 -7.43 -12.25
N ASP A 70 7.51 -7.31 -11.01
CA ASP A 70 7.17 -8.44 -10.14
C ASP A 70 6.08 -9.35 -10.74
N ALA A 71 5.27 -8.82 -11.63
CA ALA A 71 4.24 -9.60 -12.32
C ALA A 71 4.84 -10.62 -13.31
N TYR A 72 6.08 -10.46 -13.76
CA TYR A 72 6.73 -11.35 -14.74
C TYR A 72 7.88 -12.18 -14.15
N VAL A 73 8.22 -11.97 -12.87
CA VAL A 73 9.22 -12.80 -12.16
C VAL A 73 8.62 -14.17 -11.86
N GLN A 74 9.25 -15.21 -12.40
CA GLN A 74 8.75 -16.58 -12.39
C GLN A 74 9.81 -17.59 -11.94
N LEU A 75 9.37 -18.57 -11.16
CA LEU A 75 10.14 -19.72 -10.72
C LEU A 75 10.20 -20.81 -11.83
N PRO A 76 11.12 -21.79 -11.73
CA PRO A 76 11.20 -22.90 -12.68
C PRO A 76 9.90 -23.70 -12.80
N ASP A 77 9.13 -23.79 -11.72
CA ASP A 77 7.85 -24.51 -11.66
C ASP A 77 6.66 -23.73 -12.24
N GLY A 78 6.90 -22.52 -12.75
CA GLY A 78 5.88 -21.67 -13.35
C GLY A 78 5.13 -20.76 -12.36
N ARG A 79 5.31 -20.92 -11.05
CA ARG A 79 4.78 -19.98 -10.07
C ARG A 79 5.48 -18.63 -10.18
N THR A 80 4.78 -17.58 -9.81
CA THR A 80 5.32 -16.22 -9.86
C THR A 80 5.38 -15.62 -8.48
N PHE A 81 6.12 -14.52 -8.36
CA PHE A 81 6.25 -13.80 -7.11
C PHE A 81 4.92 -13.34 -6.52
N THR A 82 3.94 -13.00 -7.38
CA THR A 82 2.61 -12.61 -6.92
C THR A 82 1.79 -13.78 -6.37
N ASP A 83 2.21 -15.03 -6.57
CA ASP A 83 1.52 -16.23 -6.06
C ASP A 83 1.95 -16.59 -4.63
N PHE A 84 2.85 -15.81 -4.02
CA PHE A 84 3.22 -15.95 -2.62
C PHE A 84 2.55 -14.89 -1.77
N CYS A 85 2.35 -15.19 -0.49
CA CYS A 85 2.01 -14.17 0.50
C CYS A 85 3.18 -13.19 0.67
N SER A 86 2.90 -11.90 0.80
CA SER A 86 3.88 -10.96 1.34
C SER A 86 4.25 -11.38 2.78
N ARG A 87 5.49 -11.12 3.20
CA ARG A 87 6.03 -11.51 4.51
C ARG A 87 5.90 -13.02 4.74
N SER A 88 6.53 -13.81 3.87
CA SER A 88 6.49 -15.28 3.99
C SER A 88 7.87 -15.92 3.80
N ALA A 89 8.09 -17.03 4.49
CA ALA A 89 9.30 -17.85 4.34
C ALA A 89 9.37 -18.50 2.96
N ASP A 90 8.23 -18.83 2.34
CA ASP A 90 8.20 -19.42 1.01
C ASP A 90 8.56 -18.41 -0.08
N LEU A 91 8.13 -17.15 0.05
CA LEU A 91 8.65 -16.06 -0.79
C LEU A 91 10.16 -15.88 -0.57
N GLY A 92 10.61 -15.90 0.69
CA GLY A 92 12.04 -15.80 1.01
C GLY A 92 12.88 -16.90 0.35
N LYS A 93 12.42 -18.16 0.39
CA LYS A 93 13.06 -19.28 -0.33
C LYS A 93 13.04 -19.07 -1.84
N ALA A 94 11.92 -18.60 -2.40
CA ALA A 94 11.81 -18.33 -3.83
C ALA A 94 12.81 -17.25 -4.31
N MET A 95 13.04 -16.22 -3.49
CA MET A 95 14.00 -15.13 -3.78
C MET A 95 15.46 -15.58 -3.82
N LEU A 96 15.79 -16.71 -3.19
CA LEU A 96 17.13 -17.31 -3.19
C LEU A 96 17.32 -18.40 -4.26
N GLY A 97 16.25 -18.78 -4.94
CA GLY A 97 16.29 -19.76 -6.02
C GLY A 97 16.47 -19.10 -7.40
N PRO A 98 16.73 -19.90 -8.44
CA PRO A 98 16.76 -19.39 -9.82
C PRO A 98 15.42 -18.75 -10.20
N LEU A 99 15.47 -17.56 -10.78
CA LEU A 99 14.29 -16.85 -11.28
C LEU A 99 14.47 -16.45 -12.73
N PHE A 100 13.34 -16.29 -13.41
CA PHE A 100 13.28 -16.05 -14.83
C PHE A 100 12.20 -15.03 -15.17
N TRP A 101 12.39 -14.32 -16.28
CA TRP A 101 11.38 -13.45 -16.86
C TRP A 101 10.39 -14.24 -17.72
N SER A 102 9.09 -14.05 -17.48
CA SER A 102 8.02 -14.78 -18.19
C SER A 102 7.30 -13.97 -19.27
N GLY A 103 7.71 -12.72 -19.54
CA GLY A 103 7.06 -11.87 -20.53
C GLY A 103 7.41 -12.27 -21.97
N GLU A 104 6.40 -12.25 -22.85
CA GLU A 104 6.51 -12.75 -24.22
C GLU A 104 7.60 -12.04 -25.03
N SER A 105 7.69 -10.72 -24.92
CA SER A 105 8.64 -9.92 -25.71
C SER A 105 10.07 -10.13 -25.23
N GLY A 106 10.30 -10.20 -23.92
CA GLY A 106 11.59 -10.54 -23.33
C GLY A 106 12.04 -11.97 -23.66
N VAL A 107 11.12 -12.93 -23.64
CA VAL A 107 11.36 -14.33 -24.05
C VAL A 107 11.72 -14.42 -25.53
N ALA A 108 10.98 -13.73 -26.40
CA ALA A 108 11.26 -13.70 -27.83
C ALA A 108 12.63 -13.07 -28.14
N ALA A 109 12.98 -11.99 -27.43
CA ALA A 109 14.29 -11.34 -27.53
C ALA A 109 15.47 -12.23 -27.08
N ASN A 110 15.19 -13.27 -26.30
CA ASN A 110 16.16 -14.26 -25.84
C ASN A 110 15.97 -15.63 -26.52
N ASN A 111 15.68 -15.62 -27.82
CA ASN A 111 15.54 -16.82 -28.66
C ASN A 111 14.50 -17.84 -28.16
N GLY A 112 13.42 -17.36 -27.53
CA GLY A 112 12.37 -18.20 -26.98
C GLY A 112 12.69 -18.80 -25.61
N LEU A 113 13.88 -18.54 -25.05
CA LEU A 113 14.26 -18.96 -23.70
C LEU A 113 13.94 -17.84 -22.71
N LYS A 114 13.41 -18.20 -21.53
CA LYS A 114 13.15 -17.20 -20.48
C LYS A 114 14.45 -16.56 -20.00
N PRO A 115 14.60 -15.23 -20.07
CA PRO A 115 15.77 -14.54 -19.53
C PRO A 115 15.96 -14.88 -18.05
N LYS A 116 17.18 -15.30 -17.68
CA LYS A 116 17.54 -15.58 -16.29
C LYS A 116 17.77 -14.27 -15.54
N LEU A 117 17.22 -14.17 -14.34
CA LEU A 117 17.40 -13.02 -13.46
C LEU A 117 18.54 -13.27 -12.48
N TYR A 118 19.19 -12.20 -12.05
CA TYR A 118 20.28 -12.25 -11.08
C TYR A 118 19.75 -12.62 -9.69
N THR A 119 20.00 -13.84 -9.24
CA THR A 119 19.54 -14.34 -7.92
C THR A 119 20.72 -14.93 -7.15
N PRO A 120 21.65 -14.10 -6.66
CA PRO A 120 22.81 -14.57 -5.93
C PRO A 120 22.39 -15.19 -4.59
N ASN A 121 23.22 -16.11 -4.09
CA ASN A 121 23.12 -16.64 -2.74
C ASN A 121 24.48 -16.47 -2.05
N PRO A 122 24.60 -15.58 -1.04
CA PRO A 122 23.51 -14.88 -0.35
C PRO A 122 22.86 -13.77 -1.19
N TYR A 123 21.60 -13.45 -0.86
CA TYR A 123 20.87 -12.32 -1.44
C TYR A 123 21.70 -11.03 -1.33
N GLN A 124 21.69 -10.22 -2.39
CA GLN A 124 22.34 -8.92 -2.46
C GLN A 124 21.31 -7.82 -2.62
N GLU A 125 21.27 -6.90 -1.66
CA GLU A 125 20.34 -5.78 -1.66
C GLU A 125 20.66 -4.83 -2.83
N GLY A 126 19.63 -4.36 -3.52
CA GLY A 126 19.74 -3.48 -4.69
C GLY A 126 19.94 -4.21 -6.02
N SER A 127 20.59 -5.39 -6.03
CA SER A 127 20.92 -6.10 -7.28
C SER A 127 20.08 -7.36 -7.53
N SER A 128 19.71 -8.09 -6.48
CA SER A 128 19.01 -9.36 -6.62
C SER A 128 17.60 -9.15 -7.20
N ILE A 129 17.21 -10.01 -8.14
CA ILE A 129 15.90 -10.06 -8.82
C ILE A 129 15.69 -8.90 -9.81
N THR A 130 16.26 -7.74 -9.52
CA THR A 130 16.13 -6.49 -10.27
C THR A 130 17.00 -6.41 -11.53
N HIS A 131 17.81 -7.44 -11.81
CA HIS A 131 18.77 -7.46 -12.91
C HIS A 131 18.71 -8.77 -13.72
N LEU A 132 19.23 -8.70 -14.94
CA LEU A 132 19.61 -9.87 -15.71
C LEU A 132 20.80 -10.57 -15.06
N ASP A 133 20.85 -11.90 -15.16
CA ASP A 133 21.91 -12.71 -14.58
C ASP A 133 23.30 -12.34 -15.16
N GLU A 134 24.21 -11.91 -14.27
CA GLU A 134 25.57 -11.49 -14.60
C GLU A 134 26.33 -12.54 -15.42
N ASP A 135 26.42 -13.78 -14.91
CA ASP A 135 27.18 -14.86 -15.56
C ASP A 135 26.66 -15.18 -16.97
N THR A 136 25.36 -14.98 -17.20
CA THR A 136 24.71 -15.27 -18.48
C THR A 136 24.85 -14.12 -19.46
N PHE A 137 24.76 -12.86 -19.02
CA PHE A 137 24.56 -11.72 -19.91
C PHE A 137 25.67 -10.67 -19.89
N ALA A 138 26.56 -10.63 -18.90
CA ALA A 138 27.59 -9.59 -18.79
C ALA A 138 28.58 -9.61 -19.96
N ASN A 139 28.94 -10.81 -20.43
CA ASN A 139 29.80 -10.97 -21.61
C ASN A 139 29.04 -10.82 -22.94
N SER A 140 27.74 -10.55 -22.90
CA SER A 140 26.98 -10.21 -24.09
C SER A 140 27.21 -8.74 -24.40
N ILE A 141 27.90 -8.46 -25.52
CA ILE A 141 28.09 -7.09 -26.05
C ILE A 141 26.76 -6.32 -26.15
N ILE A 142 25.63 -7.03 -26.31
CA ILE A 142 24.33 -6.44 -26.61
C ILE A 142 23.40 -6.40 -25.38
N ASN A 143 23.54 -7.29 -24.39
CA ASN A 143 22.58 -7.42 -23.28
C ASN A 143 23.16 -7.21 -21.87
N SER A 144 24.39 -6.69 -21.75
CA SER A 144 25.01 -6.43 -20.43
C SER A 144 24.41 -5.22 -19.72
N ALA A 145 23.71 -4.32 -20.41
CA ALA A 145 23.28 -3.04 -19.84
C ALA A 145 22.42 -3.14 -18.57
N MET A 146 21.69 -4.25 -18.37
CA MET A 146 20.88 -4.50 -17.17
C MET A 146 21.39 -5.67 -16.32
N THR A 147 22.66 -6.03 -16.42
CA THR A 147 23.34 -6.87 -15.42
C THR A 147 23.74 -6.01 -14.22
N PRO A 148 23.90 -6.59 -13.01
CA PRO A 148 24.11 -5.81 -11.79
C PRO A 148 25.46 -5.11 -11.68
N ASN A 149 26.49 -5.58 -12.41
CA ASN A 149 27.81 -4.98 -12.37
C ASN A 149 28.12 -4.26 -13.67
N LEU A 150 28.72 -3.08 -13.54
CA LEU A 150 29.39 -2.37 -14.63
C LEU A 150 30.88 -2.37 -14.34
N GLU A 151 31.69 -2.97 -15.21
CA GLU A 151 33.15 -2.97 -15.04
C GLU A 151 33.79 -1.65 -15.54
N PRO A 152 34.93 -1.20 -14.96
CA PRO A 152 35.67 -0.07 -15.51
C PRO A 152 36.04 -0.31 -16.99
N GLY A 153 35.78 0.68 -17.84
CA GLY A 153 35.99 0.57 -19.27
C GLY A 153 34.88 -0.14 -20.05
N GLU A 154 33.87 -0.70 -19.38
CA GLU A 154 32.69 -1.24 -20.04
C GLU A 154 31.84 -0.12 -20.66
N VAL A 155 31.34 -0.37 -21.87
CA VAL A 155 30.57 0.61 -22.66
C VAL A 155 29.39 -0.06 -23.33
N PHE A 156 28.21 0.48 -23.07
CA PHE A 156 26.99 0.22 -23.84
C PHE A 156 26.23 1.52 -24.12
N ARG A 157 25.50 1.52 -25.24
CA ARG A 157 24.72 2.68 -25.72
C ARG A 157 23.27 2.34 -25.98
N THR A 158 22.88 1.10 -25.73
CA THR A 158 21.50 0.63 -25.78
C THR A 158 21.27 -0.31 -24.59
N PRO A 159 20.03 -0.41 -24.07
CA PRO A 159 19.72 -1.39 -23.03
C PRO A 159 19.81 -2.86 -23.50
N GLY A 160 19.86 -3.08 -24.81
CA GLY A 160 19.80 -4.42 -25.40
C GLY A 160 18.37 -4.90 -25.70
N PRO A 161 18.21 -5.85 -26.64
CA PRO A 161 16.91 -6.36 -27.05
C PRO A 161 16.16 -7.05 -25.89
N ILE A 162 16.86 -7.74 -24.98
CA ILE A 162 16.21 -8.42 -23.85
C ILE A 162 15.60 -7.40 -22.90
N ALA A 163 16.38 -6.41 -22.45
CA ALA A 163 15.87 -5.37 -21.54
C ALA A 163 14.74 -4.56 -22.17
N LEU A 164 14.86 -4.19 -23.46
CA LEU A 164 13.78 -3.52 -24.21
C LEU A 164 12.52 -4.41 -24.32
N GLY A 165 12.69 -5.71 -24.53
CA GLY A 165 11.59 -6.68 -24.52
C GLY A 165 10.88 -6.74 -23.16
N MET A 166 11.64 -6.81 -22.07
CA MET A 166 11.10 -6.78 -20.71
C MET A 166 10.34 -5.47 -20.42
N ILE A 167 10.89 -4.32 -20.81
CA ILE A 167 10.20 -3.03 -20.69
C ILE A 167 8.89 -3.02 -21.51
N SER A 168 8.93 -3.53 -22.74
CA SER A 168 7.73 -3.65 -23.59
C SER A 168 6.64 -4.52 -22.95
N ASP A 169 7.04 -5.60 -22.27
CA ASP A 169 6.11 -6.44 -21.52
C ASP A 169 5.48 -5.68 -20.34
N MET A 170 6.28 -4.92 -19.58
CA MET A 170 5.77 -4.12 -18.44
C MET A 170 4.81 -2.99 -18.84
N LEU A 171 4.85 -2.53 -20.09
CA LEU A 171 3.90 -1.55 -20.62
C LEU A 171 2.53 -2.17 -20.94
N LYS A 172 2.43 -3.51 -20.97
CA LYS A 172 1.18 -4.23 -21.18
C LYS A 172 0.52 -4.56 -19.85
N ALA A 173 -0.78 -4.84 -19.89
CA ALA A 173 -1.45 -5.43 -18.74
C ALA A 173 -0.77 -6.77 -18.41
N PRO A 174 -0.40 -7.02 -17.14
CA PRO A 174 0.19 -8.29 -16.75
C PRO A 174 -0.79 -9.44 -17.02
N PRO A 175 -0.30 -10.66 -17.30
CA PRO A 175 -1.16 -11.80 -17.57
C PRO A 175 -2.17 -12.00 -16.44
N LEU A 176 -3.46 -12.14 -16.80
CA LEU A 176 -4.51 -12.43 -15.81
C LEU A 176 -4.19 -13.77 -15.13
N ARG A 177 -4.09 -13.74 -13.80
CA ARG A 177 -3.89 -14.96 -13.00
C ARG A 177 -5.20 -15.38 -12.36
N SER A 178 -5.52 -16.67 -12.50
CA SER A 178 -6.67 -17.29 -11.84
C SER A 178 -6.27 -17.83 -10.46
N ALA A 179 -7.24 -17.88 -9.54
CA ALA A 179 -7.05 -18.57 -8.27
C ALA A 179 -6.71 -20.05 -8.48
N THR A 180 -5.88 -20.62 -7.61
CA THR A 180 -5.50 -22.04 -7.65
C THR A 180 -6.48 -22.94 -6.88
N GLY A 181 -7.27 -22.38 -5.97
CA GLY A 181 -8.28 -23.09 -5.17
C GLY A 181 -9.33 -22.15 -4.60
N LEU A 182 -10.22 -22.70 -3.76
CA LEU A 182 -11.19 -21.91 -3.01
C LEU A 182 -10.47 -20.92 -2.08
N PRO A 183 -11.03 -19.71 -1.87
CA PRO A 183 -10.44 -18.77 -0.94
C PRO A 183 -10.64 -19.27 0.49
N ALA A 184 -9.72 -18.92 1.39
CA ALA A 184 -9.91 -19.21 2.79
C ALA A 184 -10.95 -18.26 3.42
N LYS A 185 -11.57 -18.68 4.53
CA LYS A 185 -12.62 -17.90 5.21
C LYS A 185 -12.06 -16.65 5.92
N PRO A 186 -12.70 -15.46 5.83
CA PRO A 186 -12.27 -14.27 6.55
C PRO A 186 -12.02 -14.50 8.06
N VAL A 187 -11.06 -13.77 8.64
CA VAL A 187 -10.71 -13.86 10.07
C VAL A 187 -10.86 -12.50 10.75
N ASN A 188 -10.81 -12.48 12.09
CA ASN A 188 -10.96 -11.27 12.92
C ASN A 188 -12.25 -10.47 12.60
N VAL A 189 -13.31 -11.18 12.21
CA VAL A 189 -14.57 -10.58 11.80
C VAL A 189 -15.25 -9.91 12.99
N ARG A 190 -15.38 -8.58 12.93
CA ARG A 190 -15.95 -7.75 14.00
C ARG A 190 -16.86 -6.66 13.45
N ALA A 191 -18.09 -6.63 13.97
CA ALA A 191 -19.07 -5.59 13.68
C ALA A 191 -19.05 -4.51 14.76
N LEU A 192 -18.97 -3.26 14.33
CA LEU A 192 -19.06 -2.05 15.15
C LEU A 192 -20.42 -1.37 14.94
N VAL A 193 -20.94 -0.79 16.01
CA VAL A 193 -22.29 -0.21 16.06
C VAL A 193 -22.30 1.19 15.44
N GLY A 194 -23.32 1.48 14.62
CA GLY A 194 -23.62 2.80 14.09
C GLY A 194 -25.12 3.14 14.17
N ASP A 195 -25.46 4.38 13.82
CA ASP A 195 -26.86 4.84 13.72
C ASP A 195 -27.48 4.36 12.41
N ARG A 196 -28.32 3.32 12.49
CA ARG A 196 -28.90 2.63 11.33
C ARG A 196 -27.88 1.98 10.40
N TYR A 197 -26.67 1.73 10.88
CA TYR A 197 -25.64 1.00 10.13
C TYR A 197 -24.75 0.16 11.06
N ALA A 198 -23.98 -0.75 10.45
CA ALA A 198 -22.88 -1.45 11.09
C ALA A 198 -21.60 -1.23 10.27
N LEU A 199 -20.46 -1.09 10.94
CA LEU A 199 -19.15 -1.12 10.29
C LEU A 199 -18.51 -2.48 10.58
N LEU A 200 -18.42 -3.32 9.57
CA LEU A 200 -17.87 -4.65 9.67
C LEU A 200 -16.40 -4.64 9.22
N LYS A 201 -15.50 -5.06 10.12
CA LYS A 201 -14.07 -5.22 9.87
C LYS A 201 -13.72 -6.69 9.86
N PHE A 202 -12.81 -7.09 8.99
CA PHE A 202 -12.24 -8.44 8.93
C PHE A 202 -10.92 -8.38 8.16
N ASP A 203 -10.14 -9.44 8.32
CA ASP A 203 -8.91 -9.67 7.59
C ASP A 203 -9.10 -10.87 6.65
N SER A 204 -8.40 -10.87 5.52
CA SER A 204 -8.27 -12.06 4.69
C SER A 204 -7.29 -13.03 5.38
N PRO A 205 -7.68 -14.30 5.65
CA PRO A 205 -6.88 -15.27 6.37
C PRO A 205 -5.59 -15.64 5.65
N ASN A 206 -5.69 -15.77 4.32
CA ASN A 206 -4.57 -15.90 3.41
C ASN A 206 -4.30 -14.52 2.82
N CYS A 207 -3.08 -14.29 2.34
CA CYS A 207 -2.80 -13.11 1.53
C CYS A 207 -3.81 -13.06 0.38
N SER A 208 -4.68 -12.03 0.36
CA SER A 208 -5.75 -11.86 -0.64
C SER A 208 -5.23 -11.96 -2.07
N ARG A 209 -3.95 -11.60 -2.25
CA ARG A 209 -3.20 -11.75 -3.50
C ARG A 209 -3.15 -13.19 -3.98
N VAL A 210 -2.92 -14.17 -3.11
CA VAL A 210 -2.81 -15.60 -3.47
C VAL A 210 -4.19 -16.19 -3.75
N ASP A 211 -5.17 -15.89 -2.89
CA ASP A 211 -6.53 -16.39 -3.04
C ASP A 211 -7.29 -15.72 -4.18
N ARG A 212 -6.76 -14.60 -4.72
CA ARG A 212 -7.37 -13.78 -5.78
C ARG A 212 -8.85 -13.46 -5.46
N VAL A 213 -9.12 -13.12 -4.20
CA VAL A 213 -10.48 -12.78 -3.73
C VAL A 213 -11.00 -11.59 -4.52
N LYS A 214 -12.17 -11.74 -5.14
CA LYS A 214 -12.83 -10.70 -5.95
C LYS A 214 -13.88 -9.95 -5.16
N SER A 215 -14.54 -10.62 -4.23
CA SER A 215 -15.64 -10.05 -3.46
C SER A 215 -15.88 -10.81 -2.16
N TYR A 216 -16.64 -10.17 -1.27
CA TYR A 216 -17.16 -10.72 -0.03
C TYR A 216 -18.68 -10.61 -0.04
N THR A 217 -19.36 -11.73 0.17
CA THR A 217 -20.82 -11.74 0.32
C THR A 217 -21.17 -11.82 1.81
N VAL A 218 -21.97 -10.85 2.26
CA VAL A 218 -22.41 -10.67 3.64
C VAL A 218 -23.91 -10.96 3.75
N THR A 219 -24.28 -12.00 4.49
CA THR A 219 -25.67 -12.31 4.82
C THR A 219 -26.03 -11.73 6.19
N ILE A 220 -27.12 -10.98 6.25
CA ILE A 220 -27.59 -10.24 7.43
C ILE A 220 -28.67 -11.06 8.15
N SER A 221 -28.40 -11.51 9.36
CA SER A 221 -29.41 -12.10 10.24
C SER A 221 -30.04 -11.00 11.11
N PRO A 222 -31.37 -10.97 11.28
CA PRO A 222 -32.36 -12.00 10.92
C PRO A 222 -33.07 -11.80 9.57
N THR A 223 -32.70 -10.82 8.75
CA THR A 223 -33.43 -10.51 7.50
C THR A 223 -33.19 -11.53 6.39
N GLY A 224 -32.07 -12.26 6.43
CA GLY A 224 -31.63 -13.17 5.37
C GLY A 224 -31.08 -12.46 4.13
N GLU A 225 -31.04 -11.13 4.12
CA GLU A 225 -30.55 -10.33 3.00
C GLU A 225 -29.05 -10.53 2.81
N SER A 226 -28.62 -10.77 1.57
CA SER A 226 -27.21 -10.87 1.20
C SER A 226 -26.76 -9.65 0.39
N ARG A 227 -25.57 -9.13 0.68
CA ARG A 227 -24.95 -8.00 -0.02
C ARG A 227 -23.49 -8.28 -0.33
N THR A 228 -23.01 -7.80 -1.48
CA THR A 228 -21.65 -8.04 -1.95
C THR A 228 -20.79 -6.77 -1.86
N PHE A 229 -19.53 -6.94 -1.45
CA PHE A 229 -18.56 -5.87 -1.28
C PHE A 229 -17.18 -6.32 -1.80
N ASP A 230 -16.29 -5.38 -2.09
CA ASP A 230 -14.95 -5.65 -2.63
C ASP A 230 -13.86 -5.73 -1.55
N SER A 231 -14.07 -5.07 -0.40
CA SER A 231 -13.00 -4.85 0.58
C SER A 231 -13.52 -4.58 2.00
N SER A 232 -12.62 -4.78 2.97
CA SER A 232 -12.79 -4.40 4.38
C SER A 232 -12.15 -3.03 4.61
N PRO A 233 -12.74 -2.14 5.45
CA PRO A 233 -13.96 -2.35 6.23
C PRO A 233 -15.26 -2.07 5.45
N ILE A 234 -16.30 -2.87 5.71
CA ILE A 234 -17.61 -2.78 5.05
C ILE A 234 -18.59 -1.95 5.88
N ARG A 235 -19.27 -0.98 5.25
CA ARG A 235 -20.39 -0.25 5.87
C ARG A 235 -21.74 -0.81 5.43
N ILE A 236 -22.44 -1.47 6.35
CA ILE A 236 -23.77 -2.06 6.13
C ILE A 236 -24.85 -1.07 6.59
N ASN A 237 -25.46 -0.36 5.65
CA ASN A 237 -26.52 0.63 5.92
C ASN A 237 -27.93 0.00 6.00
N GLY A 238 -28.93 0.78 6.39
CA GLY A 238 -30.35 0.36 6.34
C GLY A 238 -30.78 -0.53 7.51
N LEU A 239 -30.02 -0.55 8.59
CA LEU A 239 -30.37 -1.32 9.79
C LEU A 239 -31.36 -0.53 10.67
N THR A 240 -32.19 -1.26 11.43
CA THR A 240 -33.12 -0.65 12.38
C THR A 240 -32.45 -0.52 13.75
N ASN A 241 -32.45 0.70 14.31
CA ASN A 241 -31.97 0.89 15.68
C ASN A 241 -32.80 0.09 16.68
N GLY A 242 -32.13 -0.48 17.67
CA GLY A 242 -32.77 -1.30 18.70
C GLY A 242 -33.05 -2.76 18.29
N ARG A 243 -32.72 -3.17 17.06
CA ARG A 243 -32.80 -4.58 16.62
C ARG A 243 -31.42 -5.23 16.65
N SER A 244 -31.33 -6.47 17.13
CA SER A 244 -30.08 -7.23 17.11
C SER A 244 -29.82 -7.77 15.71
N TYR A 245 -28.57 -7.64 15.24
CA TYR A 245 -28.08 -8.16 13.97
C TYR A 245 -26.82 -8.98 14.17
N LYS A 246 -26.62 -9.96 13.29
CA LYS A 246 -25.40 -10.73 13.14
C LYS A 246 -25.11 -10.89 11.64
N PHE A 247 -23.84 -10.90 11.27
CA PHE A 247 -23.42 -10.99 9.87
C PHE A 247 -22.63 -12.26 9.63
N THR A 248 -22.95 -12.96 8.54
CA THR A 248 -22.23 -14.14 8.03
C THR A 248 -21.52 -13.77 6.74
N LEU A 249 -20.22 -14.04 6.65
CA LEU A 249 -19.35 -13.67 5.53
C LEU A 249 -18.81 -14.89 4.80
N VAL A 250 -18.75 -14.80 3.47
CA VAL A 250 -17.96 -15.67 2.61
C VAL A 250 -17.09 -14.81 1.68
N ALA A 251 -15.88 -15.29 1.38
CA ALA A 251 -15.02 -14.73 0.34
C ALA A 251 -15.25 -15.48 -0.98
N GLU A 252 -15.11 -14.81 -2.12
CA GLU A 252 -15.37 -15.40 -3.45
C GLU A 252 -14.20 -15.12 -4.42
N ASN A 253 -13.85 -16.14 -5.22
CA ASN A 253 -12.91 -16.04 -6.33
C ASN A 253 -13.39 -16.90 -7.53
N ASP A 254 -12.57 -17.01 -8.58
CA ASP A 254 -12.91 -17.78 -9.79
C ASP A 254 -13.10 -19.29 -9.58
N LYS A 255 -12.75 -19.82 -8.42
CA LYS A 255 -12.92 -21.24 -8.06
C LYS A 255 -14.16 -21.48 -7.18
N GLY A 256 -14.75 -20.43 -6.61
CA GLY A 256 -15.96 -20.51 -5.80
C GLY A 256 -15.86 -19.72 -4.49
N THR A 257 -16.64 -20.15 -3.49
CA THR A 257 -16.79 -19.46 -2.21
C THR A 257 -16.07 -20.17 -1.07
N SER A 258 -15.57 -19.40 -0.11
CA SER A 258 -15.00 -19.92 1.14
C SER A 258 -16.06 -20.54 2.04
N GLU A 259 -15.60 -21.24 3.08
CA GLU A 259 -16.43 -21.53 4.26
C GLU A 259 -16.97 -20.22 4.89
N PRO A 260 -18.19 -20.23 5.46
CA PRO A 260 -18.76 -19.05 6.10
C PRO A 260 -18.12 -18.75 7.45
N VAL A 261 -18.10 -17.47 7.82
CA VAL A 261 -17.67 -16.99 9.13
C VAL A 261 -18.65 -15.97 9.68
N GLU A 262 -18.97 -16.07 10.96
CA GLU A 262 -19.90 -15.15 11.61
C GLU A 262 -19.16 -14.05 12.40
N SER A 263 -19.78 -12.87 12.44
CA SER A 263 -19.38 -11.74 13.29
C SER A 263 -19.98 -11.84 14.70
N ASN A 264 -19.56 -10.94 15.60
CA ASN A 264 -20.26 -10.67 16.84
C ASN A 264 -21.65 -10.06 16.58
N SER A 265 -22.61 -10.33 17.48
CA SER A 265 -23.91 -9.67 17.45
C SER A 265 -23.79 -8.19 17.81
N ILE A 266 -24.56 -7.33 17.13
CA ILE A 266 -24.64 -5.89 17.40
C ILE A 266 -26.10 -5.42 17.48
N LYS A 267 -26.32 -4.28 18.12
CA LYS A 267 -27.60 -3.59 18.17
C LYS A 267 -27.40 -2.13 17.76
N PRO A 268 -27.68 -1.75 16.49
CA PRO A 268 -27.61 -0.38 16.03
C PRO A 268 -28.34 0.54 16.98
N GLN A 269 -27.78 1.72 17.22
CA GLN A 269 -28.34 2.68 18.14
C GLN A 269 -28.17 4.08 17.59
N ARG A 270 -29.09 4.96 17.97
CA ARG A 270 -29.04 6.35 17.56
C ARG A 270 -27.70 6.93 17.99
N SER A 271 -26.97 7.55 17.07
CA SER A 271 -25.81 8.33 17.47
C SER A 271 -26.33 9.46 18.34
N GLY A 272 -25.66 9.75 19.46
CA GLY A 272 -26.03 10.90 20.28
C GLY A 272 -26.17 12.12 19.38
N SER A 273 -27.26 12.90 19.56
CA SER A 273 -27.47 14.08 18.74
C SER A 273 -26.33 15.07 18.99
N VAL A 274 -25.43 15.18 18.01
CA VAL A 274 -24.39 16.21 18.03
C VAL A 274 -25.09 17.53 17.72
N THR A 275 -25.05 18.44 18.69
CA THR A 275 -25.54 19.81 18.49
C THR A 275 -24.33 20.71 18.35
N THR A 276 -24.16 21.34 17.19
CA THR A 276 -23.14 22.37 17.03
C THR A 276 -23.54 23.59 17.85
N ILE A 277 -22.71 23.96 18.82
CA ILE A 277 -22.98 25.07 19.75
C ILE A 277 -22.54 26.39 19.12
N ASP A 278 -21.29 26.50 18.65
CA ASP A 278 -20.74 27.68 17.99
C ASP A 278 -20.10 27.28 16.63
N PRO A 279 -20.86 27.35 15.51
CA PRO A 279 -20.41 26.88 14.21
C PRO A 279 -19.29 27.72 13.59
N PHE A 280 -19.03 28.92 14.12
CA PHE A 280 -18.02 29.84 13.57
C PHE A 280 -16.71 29.80 14.36
N SER A 281 -16.64 29.02 15.44
CA SER A 281 -15.46 28.89 16.28
C SER A 281 -14.52 27.80 15.79
N ARG A 282 -13.21 28.06 15.96
CA ARG A 282 -12.17 27.04 15.82
C ARG A 282 -11.65 26.69 17.21
N VAL A 283 -12.15 25.57 17.74
CA VAL A 283 -11.87 25.15 19.11
C VAL A 283 -10.75 24.13 19.17
N SER A 284 -9.67 24.47 19.87
CA SER A 284 -8.56 23.55 20.18
C SER A 284 -8.51 23.13 21.64
N ASN A 285 -8.95 24.00 22.56
CA ASN A 285 -9.00 23.72 24.00
C ASN A 285 -10.40 24.06 24.55
N LEU A 286 -11.01 23.12 25.29
CA LEU A 286 -12.29 23.32 25.96
C LEU A 286 -12.34 22.59 27.31
N ALA A 287 -13.20 23.08 28.20
CA ALA A 287 -13.56 22.42 29.44
C ALA A 287 -15.06 22.59 29.73
N GLY A 288 -15.68 21.55 30.28
CA GLY A 288 -17.10 21.57 30.66
C GLY A 288 -17.28 21.62 32.17
N ILE A 289 -18.33 22.30 32.64
CA ILE A 289 -18.74 22.38 34.04
C ILE A 289 -20.25 22.55 34.16
N THR A 290 -20.82 22.17 35.30
CA THR A 290 -22.17 22.60 35.69
C THR A 290 -22.07 23.87 36.55
N TYR A 291 -22.52 24.99 36.00
CA TYR A 291 -22.51 26.29 36.67
C TYR A 291 -23.95 26.77 36.92
N ARG A 292 -24.31 26.99 38.19
CA ARG A 292 -25.65 27.39 38.63
C ARG A 292 -26.76 26.50 38.02
N GLY A 293 -26.60 25.19 38.15
CA GLY A 293 -27.53 24.19 37.60
C GLY A 293 -27.51 24.01 36.07
N ASN A 294 -26.75 24.81 35.32
CA ASN A 294 -26.74 24.78 33.86
C ASN A 294 -25.43 24.20 33.31
N GLN A 295 -25.52 23.36 32.26
CA GLN A 295 -24.35 22.89 31.53
C GLN A 295 -23.64 24.09 30.89
N THR A 296 -22.35 24.23 31.16
CA THR A 296 -21.51 25.33 30.68
C THR A 296 -20.23 24.78 30.10
N ILE A 297 -19.83 25.29 28.94
CA ILE A 297 -18.58 24.95 28.26
C ILE A 297 -17.77 26.23 28.14
N VAL A 298 -16.52 26.19 28.57
CA VAL A 298 -15.54 27.25 28.38
C VAL A 298 -14.55 26.77 27.33
N TYR A 299 -14.29 27.57 26.31
CA TYR A 299 -13.45 27.16 25.18
C TYR A 299 -12.67 28.32 24.58
N GLY A 300 -11.50 28.02 24.03
CA GLY A 300 -10.72 28.93 23.22
C GLY A 300 -11.20 28.92 21.77
N ASP A 301 -11.38 30.10 21.17
CA ASP A 301 -11.63 30.27 19.74
C ASP A 301 -10.43 30.91 19.07
N GLU A 302 -9.70 30.11 18.31
CA GLU A 302 -8.50 30.55 17.60
C GLU A 302 -8.82 31.48 16.42
N ALA A 303 -10.02 31.40 15.84
CA ALA A 303 -10.40 32.25 14.72
C ALA A 303 -10.50 33.71 15.17
N THR A 304 -11.01 33.94 16.39
CA THR A 304 -11.21 35.27 16.95
C THR A 304 -10.22 35.64 18.06
N ARG A 305 -9.30 34.74 18.41
CA ARG A 305 -8.36 34.85 19.55
C ARG A 305 -9.10 35.24 20.83
N SER A 306 -10.10 34.44 21.20
CA SER A 306 -10.95 34.74 22.35
C SER A 306 -11.25 33.53 23.23
N LEU A 307 -11.42 33.78 24.54
CA LEU A 307 -11.99 32.83 25.49
C LEU A 307 -13.51 33.04 25.51
N LYS A 308 -14.27 32.02 25.15
CA LYS A 308 -15.73 32.03 25.10
C LYS A 308 -16.34 31.10 26.14
N ILE A 309 -17.55 31.41 26.56
CA ILE A 309 -18.37 30.62 27.47
C ILE A 309 -19.72 30.38 26.80
N ALA A 310 -20.08 29.11 26.62
CA ALA A 310 -21.41 28.69 26.19
C ALA A 310 -22.16 28.07 27.36
N THR A 311 -23.32 28.60 27.71
CA THR A 311 -24.19 28.08 28.78
C THR A 311 -25.53 27.63 28.20
N ASN A 312 -25.94 26.42 28.53
CA ASN A 312 -27.23 25.87 28.12
C ASN A 312 -28.33 26.34 29.08
N SER A 313 -29.37 26.98 28.53
CA SER A 313 -30.56 27.40 29.28
C SER A 313 -31.79 26.77 28.62
N GLY A 314 -32.20 25.59 29.10
CA GLY A 314 -33.48 24.97 28.75
C GLY A 314 -33.70 24.72 27.26
N ASN A 315 -32.70 24.21 26.54
CA ASN A 315 -32.62 23.93 25.08
C ASN A 315 -31.99 25.01 24.19
N ARG A 316 -31.47 26.11 24.72
CA ARG A 316 -30.68 27.08 23.93
C ARG A 316 -29.32 27.31 24.56
N TRP A 317 -28.28 27.21 23.74
CA TRP A 317 -26.94 27.63 24.11
C TRP A 317 -26.80 29.14 23.94
N ARG A 318 -26.39 29.82 25.01
CA ARG A 318 -26.03 31.24 25.00
C ARG A 318 -24.51 31.34 25.03
N ILE A 319 -23.93 31.94 24.00
CA ILE A 319 -22.49 32.14 23.87
C ILE A 319 -22.14 33.56 24.28
N SER A 320 -21.09 33.71 25.08
CA SER A 320 -20.52 34.99 25.47
C SER A 320 -19.00 34.94 25.37
N THR A 321 -18.37 36.09 25.12
CA THR A 321 -16.92 36.20 25.14
C THR A 321 -16.47 36.65 26.53
N ALA A 322 -15.73 35.80 27.24
CA ALA A 322 -15.15 36.12 28.53
C ALA A 322 -13.89 36.99 28.40
N ARG A 323 -13.08 36.75 27.37
CA ARG A 323 -11.86 37.54 27.11
C ARG A 323 -11.53 37.58 25.61
N LYS A 324 -11.13 38.73 25.09
CA LYS A 324 -10.66 38.92 23.71
C LYS A 324 -9.13 39.10 23.66
N GLY A 325 -8.53 38.83 22.50
CA GLY A 325 -7.10 39.05 22.24
C GLY A 325 -6.19 38.10 23.01
N VAL A 326 -6.65 36.87 23.29
CA VAL A 326 -5.90 35.87 24.06
C VAL A 326 -5.83 34.57 23.29
N ASP A 327 -4.63 33.98 23.26
CA ASP A 327 -4.43 32.61 22.79
C ASP A 327 -4.64 31.67 23.98
N VAL A 328 -5.62 30.77 23.86
CA VAL A 328 -6.12 29.97 24.98
C VAL A 328 -5.47 28.59 24.94
N GLY A 329 -4.63 28.31 25.94
CA GLY A 329 -4.08 26.96 26.18
C GLY A 329 -5.07 26.04 26.90
N PRO A 330 -4.59 24.91 27.48
CA PRO A 330 -5.43 23.98 28.23
C PRO A 330 -6.23 24.69 29.34
N ILE A 331 -7.53 24.38 29.43
CA ILE A 331 -8.45 25.04 30.35
C ILE A 331 -8.70 24.12 31.55
N SER A 332 -8.44 24.62 32.76
CA SER A 332 -8.86 23.99 34.01
C SER A 332 -9.91 24.87 34.69
N LEU A 333 -11.02 24.27 35.14
CA LEU A 333 -12.13 24.98 35.77
C LEU A 333 -12.21 24.58 37.24
N CYS A 334 -12.23 25.58 38.13
CA CYS A 334 -12.46 25.38 39.55
C CYS A 334 -13.77 26.06 39.96
N LYS A 335 -14.62 25.33 40.68
CA LYS A 335 -15.85 25.87 41.27
C LYS A 335 -15.60 26.20 42.73
N SER A 336 -15.79 27.46 43.14
CA SER A 336 -15.86 27.83 44.56
C SER A 336 -17.32 28.13 44.95
N GLY A 337 -17.82 27.44 45.98
CA GLY A 337 -19.18 27.60 46.55
C GLY A 337 -20.24 26.58 46.11
N SER A 338 -21.38 26.60 46.80
CA SER A 338 -22.58 25.77 46.56
C SER A 338 -23.60 26.52 45.70
N GLY A 339 -23.88 26.02 44.50
CA GLY A 339 -24.88 26.59 43.58
C GLY A 339 -25.21 25.69 42.42
#